data_AF-A0A4Z0CA03-F1
#
_entry.id   AF-A0A4Z0CA03-F1
#
_cell.length_a   1.000
_cell.length_b   1.000
_cell.length_c   1.000
_cell.angle_alpha   90.00
_cell.angle_beta   90.00
_cell.angle_gamma   90.00
#
_symmetry.space_group_name_H-M   'P 1'
#
loop_
_entity.id
_entity.type
_entity.pdbx_description
1 polymer ?
#
loop_
_entity_poly.entity_id
_entity_poly.type
_entity_poly.pdbx_seq_one_letter_code
_entity_poly.pdbx_strand_id
1 'polypeptide(L)'
;MSHLAALRRAAVTTASLFLLACGGGGGSSTDTATALVSAGLFPESSSLAGQCTLDGQKRWLRSYMYEAYLWADEIQEVNAQEHGTVPGYFDALLVRTPDASGRARDRFSLTMTSSAADVMQNVGGAASAAAMASSANPVPLVKALTSNGGRKVGYVLFNEHSRGAQDALITAFNQLRANAVQDLVLDLRYNSGGFIYVAQTAASMVAGDWVDGQLFESVRFNDRRAREMSETFLFSTRVQRPESVYGLDHPLPQLSLPRLYVLTSQLTCSASESIINALRGIGVQVILVGDRTCGKPYGFYRMDNCGQAYFPIEFQVYNAAGFGDYQDGFPVQCRVAENPRMALGSATEPLLAAALNHIDTGSCPGGAATPYTASALQQSGGASMLDRPEAPAADSPMYQPGWNGRRLQP
;
A
#
# COMPACT_ATOMS: atom_id res chain seq x y z
N MET A 1 -18.37 34.83 78.15
CA MET A 1 -18.10 34.56 79.58
C MET A 1 -18.99 33.42 80.01
N SER A 2 -18.38 32.32 80.49
CA SER A 2 -18.97 31.34 81.43
C SER A 2 -20.10 30.42 80.89
N HIS A 3 -20.17 29.11 81.10
CA HIS A 3 -19.37 28.09 81.78
C HIS A 3 -20.09 26.72 81.58
N LEU A 4 -19.33 25.61 81.59
CA LEU A 4 -19.65 24.26 82.15
C LEU A 4 -20.83 23.45 81.52
N ALA A 5 -20.61 22.31 80.85
CA ALA A 5 -20.23 20.96 81.33
C ALA A 5 -21.35 20.11 81.99
N ALA A 6 -21.72 18.98 81.35
CA ALA A 6 -21.65 17.59 81.87
C ALA A 6 -22.90 16.68 81.68
N LEU A 7 -22.61 15.43 81.20
CA LEU A 7 -23.26 14.11 81.49
C LEU A 7 -24.68 13.86 80.91
N ARG A 8 -25.07 12.69 80.34
CA ARG A 8 -24.77 11.27 80.60
C ARG A 8 -25.29 10.36 79.45
N ARG A 9 -24.46 9.34 79.13
CA ARG A 9 -24.72 7.90 78.81
C ARG A 9 -25.95 7.45 77.99
N ALA A 10 -25.72 6.69 76.93
CA ALA A 10 -25.84 5.21 76.92
C ALA A 10 -25.36 4.60 75.59
N ALA A 11 -24.51 3.58 75.69
CA ALA A 11 -24.06 2.72 74.59
C ALA A 11 -24.86 1.41 74.60
N VAL A 12 -25.22 0.89 73.44
CA VAL A 12 -25.55 -0.52 73.25
C VAL A 12 -24.81 -1.02 72.01
N THR A 13 -23.85 -1.90 72.27
CA THR A 13 -23.12 -2.78 71.36
C THR A 13 -24.00 -3.93 70.87
N THR A 14 -23.78 -4.38 69.63
CA THR A 14 -23.78 -5.79 69.14
C THR A 14 -23.89 -5.75 67.61
N ALA A 15 -23.36 -6.66 66.79
CA ALA A 15 -22.27 -7.62 66.83
C ALA A 15 -22.19 -8.14 65.38
N SER A 16 -21.02 -8.15 64.76
CA SER A 16 -20.83 -8.67 63.40
C SER A 16 -20.79 -10.19 63.41
N LEU A 17 -21.55 -10.85 62.52
CA LEU A 17 -21.30 -12.23 62.12
C LEU A 17 -21.45 -12.36 60.59
N PHE A 18 -20.38 -12.82 59.94
CA PHE A 18 -20.34 -13.26 58.54
C PHE A 18 -21.02 -14.62 58.37
N LEU A 19 -21.66 -14.85 57.22
CA LEU A 19 -21.65 -16.12 56.48
C LEU A 19 -22.26 -15.94 55.07
N LEU A 20 -21.54 -16.45 54.06
CA LEU A 20 -21.91 -16.53 52.64
C LEU A 20 -22.94 -17.64 52.38
N ALA A 21 -23.88 -17.41 51.43
CA ALA A 21 -23.94 -18.12 50.14
C ALA A 21 -25.33 -18.04 49.43
N CYS A 22 -25.25 -17.82 48.10
CA CYS A 22 -26.11 -18.24 46.98
C CYS A 22 -27.64 -18.02 46.96
N GLY A 23 -28.12 -17.43 45.85
CA GLY A 23 -29.49 -17.60 45.34
C GLY A 23 -29.99 -16.40 44.53
N GLY A 24 -30.15 -16.55 43.22
CA GLY A 24 -30.42 -15.46 42.28
C GLY A 24 -31.89 -15.05 42.08
N GLY A 25 -32.10 -14.14 41.10
CA GLY A 25 -33.39 -13.94 40.43
C GLY A 25 -33.80 -12.50 40.12
N GLY A 26 -33.51 -12.06 38.87
CA GLY A 26 -34.45 -11.33 38.00
C GLY A 26 -34.73 -9.83 38.22
N GLY A 27 -34.46 -9.02 37.19
CA GLY A 27 -35.06 -7.69 37.03
C GLY A 27 -34.31 -6.78 36.06
N SER A 28 -34.84 -6.63 34.83
CA SER A 28 -34.31 -5.79 33.75
C SER A 28 -34.21 -4.31 34.10
N SER A 29 -33.14 -3.66 33.65
CA SER A 29 -33.15 -2.25 33.25
C SER A 29 -32.12 -2.05 32.15
N THR A 30 -32.64 -1.68 30.99
CA THR A 30 -31.93 -1.24 29.80
C THR A 30 -31.07 -0.02 30.10
N ASP A 31 -29.76 -0.18 30.03
CA ASP A 31 -28.85 0.92 29.69
C ASP A 31 -27.96 0.43 28.54
N THR A 32 -28.34 0.82 27.33
CA THR A 32 -27.44 0.89 26.17
C THR A 32 -26.39 1.95 26.46
N ALA A 33 -25.41 1.60 27.28
CA ALA A 33 -24.13 2.27 27.27
C ALA A 33 -23.38 1.74 26.05
N THR A 34 -23.32 2.56 24.99
CA THR A 34 -22.27 2.49 23.97
C THR A 34 -20.93 2.44 24.69
N ALA A 35 -20.39 1.24 24.89
CA ALA A 35 -19.08 1.03 25.44
C ALA A 35 -18.08 1.55 24.42
N LEU A 36 -17.58 2.76 24.66
CA LEU A 36 -16.35 3.26 24.06
C LEU A 36 -15.26 2.24 24.40
N VAL A 37 -14.81 1.49 23.39
CA VAL A 37 -13.77 0.48 23.52
C VAL A 37 -12.47 1.20 23.89
N SER A 38 -12.11 1.12 25.18
CA SER A 38 -10.85 1.65 25.70
C SER A 38 -9.68 0.78 25.25
N ALA A 39 -8.53 1.40 24.97
CA ALA A 39 -7.27 0.72 24.73
C ALA A 39 -6.98 -0.33 25.83
N GLY A 40 -6.88 -1.61 25.44
CA GLY A 40 -6.63 -2.76 26.34
C GLY A 40 -7.56 -3.97 26.18
N LEU A 41 -8.50 -3.98 25.21
CA LEU A 41 -9.53 -5.04 25.09
C LEU A 41 -9.15 -6.26 24.25
N PHE A 42 -8.10 -6.20 23.42
CA PHE A 42 -7.65 -7.33 22.61
C PHE A 42 -6.28 -7.83 23.08
N PRO A 43 -6.08 -9.15 23.28
CA PRO A 43 -4.75 -9.69 23.51
C PRO A 43 -3.88 -9.49 22.26
N GLU A 44 -2.56 -9.46 22.41
CA GLU A 44 -1.65 -9.36 21.26
C GLU A 44 -1.92 -10.49 20.26
N SER A 45 -1.99 -10.15 18.97
CA SER A 45 -2.23 -11.13 17.91
C SER A 45 -1.16 -12.22 17.89
N SER A 46 0.08 -11.88 18.27
CA SER A 46 1.20 -12.83 18.45
C SER A 46 0.85 -13.98 19.39
N SER A 47 0.14 -13.72 20.49
CA SER A 47 -0.26 -14.71 21.50
C SER A 47 -1.39 -15.64 21.04
N LEU A 48 -2.10 -15.26 19.98
CA LEU A 48 -3.20 -16.02 19.39
C LEU A 48 -2.80 -16.72 18.09
N ALA A 49 -1.59 -16.48 17.58
CA ALA A 49 -1.13 -17.05 16.32
C ALA A 49 -1.10 -18.59 16.37
N GLY A 50 -1.49 -19.24 15.27
CA GLY A 50 -1.50 -20.70 15.17
C GLY A 50 -2.65 -21.42 15.89
N GLN A 51 -3.58 -20.69 16.52
CA GLN A 51 -4.80 -21.29 17.08
C GLN A 51 -5.82 -21.57 15.97
N CYS A 52 -5.69 -22.72 15.31
CA CYS A 52 -6.43 -23.02 14.08
C CYS A 52 -7.86 -23.55 14.26
N THR A 53 -8.50 -23.25 15.38
CA THR A 53 -9.96 -23.38 15.51
C THR A 53 -10.65 -22.15 14.88
N LEU A 54 -11.94 -22.25 14.53
CA LEU A 54 -12.66 -21.10 13.97
C LEU A 54 -12.66 -19.91 14.92
N ASP A 55 -12.91 -20.14 16.21
CA ASP A 55 -12.90 -19.10 17.24
C ASP A 55 -11.49 -18.51 17.45
N GLY A 56 -10.47 -19.37 17.55
CA GLY A 56 -9.08 -18.93 17.70
C GLY A 56 -8.61 -18.03 16.55
N GLN A 57 -8.92 -18.41 15.31
CA GLN A 57 -8.58 -17.59 14.13
C GLN A 57 -9.34 -16.26 14.10
N LYS A 58 -10.61 -16.22 14.50
CA LYS A 58 -11.36 -14.95 14.58
C LYS A 58 -10.83 -14.03 15.67
N ARG A 59 -10.48 -14.59 16.84
CA ARG A 59 -9.87 -13.82 17.93
C ARG A 59 -8.52 -13.25 17.49
N TRP A 60 -7.67 -14.08 16.88
CA TRP A 60 -6.41 -13.64 16.28
C TRP A 60 -6.65 -12.52 15.28
N LEU A 61 -7.60 -12.70 14.36
CA LEU A 61 -7.87 -11.74 13.31
C LEU A 61 -8.34 -10.39 13.87
N ARG A 62 -9.22 -10.39 14.87
CA ARG A 62 -9.69 -9.14 15.49
C ARG A 62 -8.54 -8.38 16.15
N SER A 63 -7.63 -9.08 16.84
CA SER A 63 -6.41 -8.49 17.42
C SER A 63 -5.49 -7.93 16.34
N TYR A 64 -5.22 -8.70 15.28
CA TYR A 64 -4.36 -8.26 14.19
C TYR A 64 -4.94 -7.05 13.44
N MET A 65 -6.25 -7.02 13.18
CA MET A 65 -6.92 -5.85 12.60
C MET A 65 -6.82 -4.63 13.53
N TYR A 66 -6.92 -4.82 14.85
CA TYR A 66 -6.75 -3.71 15.81
C TYR A 66 -5.32 -3.14 15.83
N GLU A 67 -4.31 -3.99 15.62
CA GLU A 67 -2.91 -3.60 15.61
C GLU A 67 -2.51 -2.95 14.27
N ALA A 68 -2.89 -3.56 13.15
CA ALA A 68 -2.27 -3.31 11.85
C ALA A 68 -3.16 -2.51 10.88
N TYR A 69 -4.49 -2.63 10.96
CA TYR A 69 -5.38 -2.01 9.99
C TYR A 69 -5.32 -0.48 10.04
N LEU A 70 -5.28 0.18 8.89
CA LEU A 70 -5.13 1.64 8.81
C LEU A 70 -6.25 2.38 9.53
N TRP A 71 -7.47 1.84 9.47
CA TRP A 71 -8.67 2.40 10.11
C TRP A 71 -9.12 1.56 11.32
N ALA A 72 -8.17 0.98 12.06
CA ALA A 72 -8.44 0.10 13.20
C ALA A 72 -9.42 0.71 14.24
N ASP A 73 -9.34 2.02 14.46
CA ASP A 73 -10.17 2.75 15.43
C ASP A 73 -11.59 3.07 14.90
N GLU A 74 -11.86 2.84 13.62
CA GLU A 74 -13.18 3.05 12.99
C GLU A 74 -13.95 1.74 12.78
N ILE A 75 -13.34 0.59 13.09
CA ILE A 75 -14.00 -0.73 13.03
C ILE A 75 -15.23 -0.68 13.94
N GLN A 76 -16.41 -0.90 13.35
CA GLN A 76 -17.66 -1.05 14.11
C GLN A 76 -17.65 -2.37 14.88
N GLU A 77 -18.34 -2.43 16.02
CA GLU A 77 -18.45 -3.68 16.78
C GLU A 77 -19.19 -4.74 15.96
N VAL A 78 -18.53 -5.89 15.75
CA VAL A 78 -19.04 -7.03 14.97
C VAL A 78 -19.09 -8.25 15.87
N ASN A 79 -20.26 -8.88 15.95
CA ASN A 79 -20.42 -10.13 16.70
C ASN A 79 -19.76 -11.29 15.94
N ALA A 80 -18.56 -11.70 16.37
CA ALA A 80 -17.82 -12.80 15.76
C ALA A 80 -18.60 -14.13 15.66
N GLN A 81 -19.60 -14.37 16.52
CA GLN A 81 -20.39 -15.60 16.50
C GLN A 81 -21.38 -15.68 15.32
N GLU A 82 -21.73 -14.54 14.72
CA GLU A 82 -22.66 -14.49 13.57
C GLU A 82 -22.01 -14.87 12.23
N HIS A 83 -20.66 -14.99 12.19
CA HIS A 83 -19.93 -15.27 10.96
C HIS A 83 -19.49 -16.73 10.90
N GLY A 84 -19.99 -17.53 9.96
CA GLY A 84 -19.62 -18.96 9.85
C GLY A 84 -18.17 -19.22 9.40
N THR A 85 -17.46 -18.22 8.88
CA THR A 85 -16.11 -18.37 8.31
C THR A 85 -15.19 -17.22 8.73
N VAL A 86 -13.88 -17.46 8.73
CA VAL A 86 -12.89 -16.40 9.02
C VAL A 86 -12.86 -15.34 7.91
N PRO A 87 -12.90 -15.66 6.60
CA PRO A 87 -13.03 -14.65 5.55
C PRO A 87 -14.31 -13.81 5.65
N GLY A 88 -15.43 -14.42 6.05
CA GLY A 88 -16.68 -13.68 6.27
C GLY A 88 -16.61 -12.73 7.46
N TYR A 89 -15.85 -13.10 8.50
CA TYR A 89 -15.58 -12.20 9.63
C TYR A 89 -14.59 -11.08 9.25
N PHE A 90 -13.55 -11.39 8.46
CA PHE A 90 -12.63 -10.38 7.91
C PHE A 90 -13.39 -9.29 7.16
N ASP A 91 -14.27 -9.69 6.23
CA ASP A 91 -15.05 -8.76 5.42
C ASP A 91 -15.94 -7.82 6.28
N ALA A 92 -16.52 -8.36 7.35
CA ALA A 92 -17.36 -7.61 8.28
C ALA A 92 -16.57 -6.58 9.11
N LEU A 93 -15.27 -6.79 9.33
CA LEU A 93 -14.41 -5.85 10.06
C LEU A 93 -13.93 -4.66 9.20
N LEU A 94 -14.11 -4.69 7.87
CA LEU A 94 -13.60 -3.65 6.99
C LEU A 94 -14.40 -2.36 7.09
N VAL A 95 -13.72 -1.22 7.11
CA VAL A 95 -14.34 0.12 7.13
C VAL A 95 -14.78 0.50 5.72
N ARG A 96 -16.06 0.24 5.43
CA ARG A 96 -16.68 0.49 4.11
C ARG A 96 -17.45 1.81 4.02
N THR A 97 -17.32 2.70 5.01
CA THR A 97 -17.88 4.04 4.93
C THR A 97 -17.45 4.72 3.63
N PRO A 98 -18.36 5.38 2.88
CA PRO A 98 -17.99 6.02 1.63
C PRO A 98 -16.90 7.09 1.80
N ASP A 99 -16.00 7.17 0.83
CA ASP A 99 -15.04 8.26 0.65
C ASP A 99 -15.70 9.48 -0.02
N ALA A 100 -14.92 10.54 -0.28
CA ALA A 100 -15.42 11.78 -0.86
C ALA A 100 -16.05 11.61 -2.26
N SER A 101 -15.71 10.55 -2.99
CA SER A 101 -16.33 10.20 -4.28
C SER A 101 -17.44 9.16 -4.18
N GLY A 102 -17.83 8.80 -2.96
CA GLY A 102 -18.92 7.86 -2.70
C GLY A 102 -18.53 6.38 -2.83
N ARG A 103 -17.24 6.07 -2.97
CA ARG A 103 -16.73 4.68 -3.05
C ARG A 103 -16.46 4.16 -1.64
N ALA A 104 -16.56 2.86 -1.42
CA ALA A 104 -16.12 2.29 -0.14
C ALA A 104 -14.63 2.65 0.09
N ARG A 105 -14.34 3.22 1.27
CA ARG A 105 -12.98 3.64 1.66
C ARG A 105 -12.03 2.45 1.65
N ASP A 106 -12.41 1.38 2.35
CA ASP A 106 -11.80 0.08 2.14
C ASP A 106 -12.54 -0.72 1.07
N ARG A 107 -11.89 -0.79 -0.09
CA ARG A 107 -12.27 -1.64 -1.22
C ARG A 107 -11.09 -2.48 -1.71
N PHE A 108 -9.99 -2.52 -0.94
CA PHE A 108 -8.73 -3.09 -1.38
C PHE A 108 -8.12 -4.09 -0.40
N SER A 109 -8.58 -4.11 0.85
CA SER A 109 -8.25 -5.19 1.77
C SER A 109 -8.82 -6.50 1.25
N LEU A 110 -8.04 -7.56 1.34
CA LEU A 110 -8.45 -8.88 0.89
C LEU A 110 -7.87 -10.00 1.74
N THR A 111 -8.45 -11.17 1.58
CA THR A 111 -7.93 -12.41 2.17
C THR A 111 -8.12 -13.55 1.18
N MET A 112 -7.17 -14.48 1.18
CA MET A 112 -7.18 -15.68 0.33
C MET A 112 -6.39 -16.80 1.02
N THR A 113 -6.42 -18.02 0.48
CA THR A 113 -5.55 -19.08 1.03
C THR A 113 -4.08 -18.69 0.87
N SER A 114 -3.22 -19.09 1.80
CA SER A 114 -1.78 -18.81 1.71
C SER A 114 -1.17 -19.39 0.41
N SER A 115 -1.71 -20.51 -0.09
CA SER A 115 -1.32 -21.07 -1.38
C SER A 115 -1.71 -20.21 -2.59
N ALA A 116 -2.86 -19.52 -2.55
CA ALA A 116 -3.25 -18.59 -3.59
C ALA A 116 -2.40 -17.30 -3.53
N ALA A 117 -2.11 -16.83 -2.32
CA ALA A 117 -1.22 -15.69 -2.10
C ALA A 117 0.21 -15.95 -2.59
N ASP A 118 0.69 -17.18 -2.40
CA ASP A 118 1.95 -17.68 -2.94
C ASP A 118 2.01 -17.53 -4.47
N VAL A 119 1.01 -18.06 -5.17
CA VAL A 119 0.91 -17.91 -6.64
C VAL A 119 0.84 -16.44 -7.05
N MET A 120 0.00 -15.63 -6.38
CA MET A 120 -0.18 -14.21 -6.69
C MET A 120 1.12 -13.39 -6.55
N GLN A 121 1.92 -13.65 -5.52
CA GLN A 121 3.15 -12.88 -5.24
C GLN A 121 4.38 -13.45 -5.95
N ASN A 122 4.19 -14.50 -6.74
CA ASN A 122 5.27 -15.29 -7.33
C ASN A 122 6.23 -15.86 -6.24
N VAL A 123 5.68 -16.41 -5.15
CA VAL A 123 6.43 -16.99 -4.01
C VAL A 123 5.91 -18.39 -3.67
N GLY A 124 6.75 -19.29 -3.13
CA GLY A 124 6.31 -20.61 -2.65
C GLY A 124 7.13 -21.80 -3.16
N GLY A 125 6.86 -22.99 -2.60
CA GLY A 125 7.58 -24.24 -2.89
C GLY A 125 7.20 -24.92 -4.21
N ALA A 126 7.63 -26.17 -4.41
CA ALA A 126 7.47 -26.91 -5.67
C ALA A 126 6.01 -27.03 -6.18
N ALA A 127 5.02 -27.04 -5.29
CA ALA A 127 3.60 -27.05 -5.66
C ALA A 127 3.13 -25.70 -6.23
N SER A 128 3.63 -24.58 -5.70
CA SER A 128 3.42 -23.26 -6.27
C SER A 128 4.15 -23.15 -7.61
N ALA A 129 5.37 -23.66 -7.72
CA ALA A 129 6.17 -23.61 -8.95
C ALA A 129 5.47 -24.24 -10.19
N ALA A 130 4.67 -25.30 -10.02
CA ALA A 130 3.90 -25.90 -11.12
C ALA A 130 2.72 -25.01 -11.58
N ALA A 131 2.12 -24.24 -10.67
CA ALA A 131 1.14 -23.20 -11.02
C ALA A 131 1.81 -21.93 -11.56
N MET A 132 3.00 -21.59 -11.06
CA MET A 132 3.82 -20.46 -11.54
C MET A 132 4.51 -20.74 -12.87
N ALA A 133 4.51 -21.98 -13.36
CA ALA A 133 4.86 -22.27 -14.76
C ALA A 133 3.88 -21.61 -15.74
N SER A 134 2.76 -21.06 -15.24
CA SER A 134 1.86 -20.14 -15.94
C SER A 134 1.93 -18.69 -15.46
N SER A 135 2.86 -18.31 -14.56
CA SER A 135 3.03 -16.93 -14.13
C SER A 135 3.51 -16.08 -15.30
N ALA A 136 2.73 -15.04 -15.57
CA ALA A 136 2.94 -14.14 -16.69
C ALA A 136 4.33 -13.52 -16.57
N ASN A 137 5.12 -13.54 -17.66
CA ASN A 137 6.32 -12.72 -17.74
C ASN A 137 5.95 -11.29 -17.30
N PRO A 138 6.52 -10.74 -16.21
CA PRO A 138 6.13 -9.44 -15.68
C PRO A 138 6.39 -8.32 -16.70
N VAL A 139 7.39 -8.50 -17.56
CA VAL A 139 7.71 -7.59 -18.67
C VAL A 139 7.60 -8.36 -20.00
N PRO A 140 6.38 -8.64 -20.48
CA PRO A 140 6.17 -9.52 -21.63
C PRO A 140 6.63 -8.92 -22.96
N LEU A 141 6.82 -7.60 -23.05
CA LEU A 141 7.21 -6.94 -24.28
C LEU A 141 8.09 -5.70 -24.01
N VAL A 142 9.25 -5.67 -24.66
CA VAL A 142 10.15 -4.53 -24.70
C VAL A 142 10.47 -4.23 -26.16
N LYS A 143 10.40 -2.97 -26.57
CA LYS A 143 10.65 -2.57 -27.95
C LYS A 143 11.25 -1.18 -28.03
N ALA A 144 12.16 -0.97 -28.98
CA ALA A 144 12.54 0.36 -29.45
C ALA A 144 11.77 0.67 -30.74
N LEU A 145 11.09 1.81 -30.76
CA LEU A 145 10.28 2.30 -31.86
C LEU A 145 10.84 3.64 -32.35
N THR A 146 10.41 4.06 -33.53
CA THR A 146 10.63 5.43 -34.03
C THR A 146 9.27 6.10 -34.18
N SER A 147 9.08 7.26 -33.56
CA SER A 147 7.87 8.08 -33.74
C SER A 147 7.81 8.67 -35.14
N ASN A 148 6.67 9.25 -35.54
CA ASN A 148 6.54 9.90 -36.84
C ASN A 148 7.46 11.14 -36.94
N GLY A 149 7.69 11.82 -35.82
CA GLY A 149 8.66 12.90 -35.67
C GLY A 149 10.13 12.44 -35.61
N GLY A 150 10.42 11.15 -35.75
CA GLY A 150 11.78 10.59 -35.80
C GLY A 150 12.43 10.35 -34.43
N ARG A 151 11.68 10.46 -33.33
CA ARG A 151 12.21 10.20 -31.99
C ARG A 151 12.31 8.71 -31.72
N LYS A 152 13.41 8.28 -31.09
CA LYS A 152 13.55 6.90 -30.61
C LYS A 152 12.77 6.72 -29.31
N VAL A 153 11.78 5.85 -29.29
CA VAL A 153 10.89 5.65 -28.15
C VAL A 153 11.02 4.22 -27.64
N GLY A 154 11.37 4.07 -26.37
CA GLY A 154 11.26 2.80 -25.67
C GLY A 154 9.80 2.50 -25.33
N TYR A 155 9.37 1.27 -25.54
CA TYR A 155 8.07 0.76 -25.11
C TYR A 155 8.30 -0.45 -24.21
N VAL A 156 7.70 -0.43 -23.02
CA VAL A 156 7.75 -1.52 -22.06
C VAL A 156 6.32 -1.84 -21.65
N LEU A 157 5.83 -3.02 -22.00
CA LEU A 157 4.63 -3.58 -21.36
C LEU A 157 5.07 -4.17 -20.03
N PHE A 158 4.49 -3.68 -18.94
CA PHE A 158 4.85 -4.10 -17.59
C PHE A 158 3.58 -4.45 -16.81
N ASN A 159 3.33 -5.73 -16.59
CA ASN A 159 2.02 -6.26 -16.16
C ASN A 159 1.90 -6.49 -14.65
N GLU A 160 2.99 -6.69 -13.91
CA GLU A 160 2.88 -6.96 -12.47
C GLU A 160 4.15 -6.59 -11.71
N HIS A 161 4.00 -6.11 -10.48
CA HIS A 161 5.12 -5.89 -9.57
C HIS A 161 5.35 -7.13 -8.68
N SER A 162 5.53 -8.29 -9.30
CA SER A 162 5.77 -9.56 -8.62
C SER A 162 7.27 -9.80 -8.38
N ARG A 163 7.61 -10.88 -7.66
CA ARG A 163 9.01 -11.32 -7.56
C ARG A 163 9.55 -11.69 -8.95
N GLY A 164 10.75 -11.23 -9.29
CA GLY A 164 11.36 -11.43 -10.60
C GLY A 164 11.11 -10.29 -11.58
N ALA A 165 10.14 -9.41 -11.28
CA ALA A 165 9.85 -8.24 -12.09
C ALA A 165 11.00 -7.23 -12.09
N GLN A 166 11.74 -7.09 -10.99
CA GLN A 166 12.89 -6.19 -10.92
C GLN A 166 13.97 -6.64 -11.90
N ASP A 167 14.31 -7.93 -11.91
CA ASP A 167 15.29 -8.51 -12.84
C ASP A 167 14.86 -8.32 -14.30
N ALA A 168 13.58 -8.55 -14.60
CA ALA A 168 13.01 -8.37 -15.94
C ALA A 168 13.06 -6.89 -16.39
N LEU A 169 12.75 -5.95 -15.48
CA LEU A 169 12.83 -4.52 -15.75
C LEU A 169 14.27 -4.07 -15.98
N ILE A 170 15.23 -4.51 -15.17
CA ILE A 170 16.65 -4.20 -15.37
C ILE A 170 17.12 -4.69 -16.75
N THR A 171 16.70 -5.89 -17.15
CA THR A 171 16.99 -6.43 -18.48
C THR A 171 16.38 -5.55 -19.59
N ALA A 172 15.11 -5.18 -19.45
CA ALA A 172 14.42 -4.30 -20.39
C ALA A 172 15.11 -2.94 -20.55
N PHE A 173 15.44 -2.29 -19.43
CA PHE A 173 16.07 -0.97 -19.44
C PHE A 173 17.49 -1.01 -20.00
N ASN A 174 18.25 -2.09 -19.79
CA ASN A 174 19.52 -2.30 -20.48
C ASN A 174 19.35 -2.36 -22.00
N GLN A 175 18.32 -3.07 -22.50
CA GLN A 175 18.02 -3.10 -23.94
C GLN A 175 17.67 -1.71 -24.47
N LEU A 176 16.83 -0.96 -23.76
CA LEU A 176 16.44 0.40 -24.18
C LEU A 176 17.63 1.36 -24.16
N ARG A 177 18.49 1.29 -23.14
CA ARG A 177 19.72 2.07 -23.05
C ARG A 177 20.65 1.78 -24.23
N ALA A 178 20.83 0.50 -24.57
CA ALA A 178 21.64 0.09 -25.73
C ALA A 178 21.06 0.59 -27.07
N ASN A 179 19.74 0.79 -27.16
CA ASN A 179 19.08 1.36 -28.34
C ASN A 179 19.09 2.90 -28.37
N ALA A 180 19.61 3.56 -27.33
CA ALA A 180 19.65 5.02 -27.18
C ALA A 180 18.28 5.67 -27.36
N VAL A 181 17.29 5.17 -26.62
CA VAL A 181 15.94 5.77 -26.59
C VAL A 181 15.95 7.16 -25.99
N GLN A 182 15.02 8.01 -26.43
CA GLN A 182 14.91 9.41 -26.05
C GLN A 182 13.59 9.72 -25.30
N ASP A 183 12.55 8.91 -25.47
CA ASP A 183 11.41 8.82 -24.55
C ASP A 183 11.18 7.37 -24.13
N LEU A 184 10.36 7.21 -23.09
CA LEU A 184 9.82 5.93 -22.66
C LEU A 184 8.29 6.02 -22.57
N VAL A 185 7.64 5.02 -23.13
CA VAL A 185 6.25 4.66 -22.88
C VAL A 185 6.24 3.40 -22.01
N LEU A 186 5.82 3.54 -20.76
CA LEU A 186 5.61 2.44 -19.82
C LEU A 186 4.11 2.08 -19.83
N ASP A 187 3.78 0.92 -20.38
CA ASP A 187 2.40 0.45 -20.45
C ASP A 187 2.05 -0.35 -19.20
N LEU A 188 1.24 0.29 -18.33
CA LEU A 188 0.75 -0.25 -17.06
C LEU A 188 -0.76 -0.53 -17.12
N ARG A 189 -1.36 -0.56 -18.31
CA ARG A 189 -2.82 -0.57 -18.46
C ARG A 189 -3.47 -1.80 -17.81
N TYR A 190 -2.72 -2.89 -17.62
CA TYR A 190 -3.18 -4.11 -16.96
C TYR A 190 -2.45 -4.43 -15.66
N ASN A 191 -1.69 -3.47 -15.10
CA ASN A 191 -0.85 -3.68 -13.92
C ASN A 191 -1.52 -3.19 -12.64
N SER A 192 -2.06 -4.11 -11.86
CA SER A 192 -2.71 -3.85 -10.56
C SER A 192 -1.72 -3.54 -9.42
N GLY A 193 -0.43 -3.46 -9.70
CA GLY A 193 0.62 -3.17 -8.73
C GLY A 193 1.30 -4.43 -8.20
N GLY A 194 1.61 -4.43 -6.90
CA GLY A 194 2.38 -5.48 -6.22
C GLY A 194 3.41 -4.85 -5.29
N PHE A 195 4.66 -5.31 -5.35
CA PHE A 195 5.73 -4.85 -4.47
C PHE A 195 6.22 -3.42 -4.78
N ILE A 196 6.23 -2.55 -3.77
CA ILE A 196 6.69 -1.15 -3.87
C ILE A 196 8.16 -1.05 -4.30
N TYR A 197 9.04 -1.97 -3.86
CA TYR A 197 10.47 -1.93 -4.26
C TYR A 197 10.68 -2.10 -5.78
N VAL A 198 9.76 -2.80 -6.46
CA VAL A 198 9.79 -2.93 -7.92
C VAL A 198 9.42 -1.60 -8.58
N ALA A 199 8.43 -0.89 -8.03
CA ALA A 199 8.03 0.44 -8.48
C ALA A 199 9.15 1.47 -8.26
N GLN A 200 9.77 1.44 -7.08
CA GLN A 200 10.97 2.22 -6.74
C GLN A 200 12.08 1.97 -7.76
N THR A 201 12.35 0.72 -8.12
CA THR A 201 13.39 0.35 -9.09
C THR A 201 13.06 0.89 -10.49
N ALA A 202 11.82 0.68 -10.96
CA ALA A 202 11.36 1.19 -12.25
C ALA A 202 11.49 2.72 -12.33
N ALA A 203 10.96 3.43 -11.32
CA ALA A 203 10.98 4.89 -11.27
C ALA A 203 12.41 5.44 -11.18
N SER A 204 13.30 4.80 -10.41
CA SER A 204 14.70 5.21 -10.32
C SER A 204 15.40 5.11 -11.67
N MET A 205 15.24 4.00 -12.40
CA MET A 205 15.81 3.83 -13.74
C MET A 205 15.27 4.82 -14.79
N VAL A 206 14.02 5.27 -14.63
CA VAL A 206 13.42 6.32 -15.47
C VAL A 206 14.04 7.68 -15.18
N ALA A 207 14.08 8.07 -13.90
CA ALA A 207 14.48 9.41 -13.49
C ALA A 207 15.97 9.68 -13.69
N GLY A 208 16.84 8.71 -13.39
CA GLY A 208 18.29 8.85 -13.55
C GLY A 208 19.03 8.97 -12.22
N ASP A 209 20.30 9.38 -12.30
CA ASP A 209 21.21 9.52 -11.18
C ASP A 209 20.95 10.73 -10.28
N TRP A 210 20.39 11.82 -10.82
CA TRP A 210 20.13 13.05 -10.06
C TRP A 210 19.11 12.88 -8.92
N VAL A 211 18.35 11.77 -8.90
CA VAL A 211 17.38 11.45 -7.84
C VAL A 211 17.92 10.56 -6.74
N ASP A 212 19.17 10.07 -6.84
CA ASP A 212 19.72 9.14 -5.86
C ASP A 212 19.61 9.68 -4.42
N GLY A 213 19.04 8.89 -3.51
CA GLY A 213 18.82 9.27 -2.12
C GLY A 213 17.64 10.23 -1.88
N GLN A 214 16.97 10.74 -2.91
CA GLN A 214 15.74 11.51 -2.74
C GLN A 214 14.56 10.62 -2.32
N LEU A 215 13.55 11.20 -1.69
CA LEU A 215 12.36 10.48 -1.26
C LEU A 215 11.58 9.94 -2.47
N PHE A 216 11.43 8.62 -2.57
CA PHE A 216 10.48 7.98 -3.48
C PHE A 216 9.08 8.08 -2.87
N GLU A 217 8.89 7.40 -1.72
CA GLU A 217 7.64 7.46 -0.96
C GLU A 217 7.92 7.29 0.54
N SER A 218 7.16 8.01 1.37
CA SER A 218 7.06 7.76 2.80
C SER A 218 5.74 7.05 3.12
N VAL A 219 5.77 6.21 4.16
CA VAL A 219 4.63 5.40 4.57
C VAL A 219 4.02 5.97 5.86
N ARG A 220 2.69 6.09 5.91
CA ARG A 220 1.93 6.45 7.11
C ARG A 220 1.04 5.30 7.55
N PHE A 221 1.36 4.76 8.73
CA PHE A 221 0.58 3.74 9.43
C PHE A 221 -0.48 4.36 10.34
N ASN A 222 -1.30 3.51 10.97
CA ASN A 222 -2.06 3.89 12.17
C ASN A 222 -1.12 4.09 13.38
N ASP A 223 -1.60 4.75 14.43
CA ASP A 223 -0.81 5.11 15.64
C ASP A 223 -0.21 3.93 16.41
N ARG A 224 -0.81 2.74 16.35
CA ARG A 224 -0.29 1.54 17.03
C ARG A 224 0.85 0.98 16.21
N ARG A 225 0.59 0.74 14.93
CA ARG A 225 1.58 0.19 13.98
C ARG A 225 2.78 1.12 13.78
N ALA A 226 2.58 2.44 13.85
CA ALA A 226 3.65 3.45 13.77
C ALA A 226 4.63 3.41 14.96
N ARG A 227 4.28 2.78 16.09
CA ARG A 227 5.20 2.61 17.24
C ARG A 227 6.19 1.47 17.02
N GLU A 228 5.85 0.52 16.16
CA GLU A 228 6.65 -0.67 15.88
C GLU A 228 7.47 -0.51 14.59
N MET A 229 6.93 0.24 13.64
CA MET A 229 7.44 0.30 12.28
C MET A 229 7.36 1.70 11.69
N SER A 230 8.45 2.10 11.04
CA SER A 230 8.53 3.26 10.17
C SER A 230 9.23 2.81 8.88
N GLU A 231 8.66 3.13 7.73
CA GLU A 231 9.23 2.77 6.44
C GLU A 231 9.30 4.00 5.52
N THR A 232 10.40 4.10 4.78
CA THR A 232 10.64 5.12 3.78
C THR A 232 11.41 4.49 2.64
N PHE A 233 10.96 4.75 1.42
CA PHE A 233 11.63 4.32 0.21
C PHE A 233 12.34 5.52 -0.40
N LEU A 234 13.62 5.36 -0.72
CA LEU A 234 14.40 6.37 -1.41
C LEU A 234 14.62 5.94 -2.85
N PHE A 235 14.64 6.88 -3.79
CA PHE A 235 15.18 6.60 -5.12
C PHE A 235 16.63 6.10 -4.99
N SER A 236 17.01 5.14 -5.81
CA SER A 236 18.37 4.61 -5.81
C SER A 236 18.86 4.26 -7.20
N THR A 237 20.12 4.53 -7.46
CA THR A 237 20.86 4.11 -8.66
C THR A 237 21.36 2.67 -8.57
N ARG A 238 21.05 1.97 -7.47
CA ARG A 238 21.50 0.61 -7.17
C ARG A 238 20.36 -0.26 -6.68
N VAL A 239 20.46 -1.55 -6.93
CA VAL A 239 19.51 -2.54 -6.40
C VAL A 239 19.53 -2.51 -4.87
N GLN A 240 18.39 -2.14 -4.28
CA GLN A 240 18.19 -2.11 -2.82
C GLN A 240 17.62 -3.43 -2.27
N ARG A 241 16.93 -4.20 -3.12
CA ARG A 241 16.42 -5.52 -2.77
C ARG A 241 16.85 -6.54 -3.84
N PRO A 242 17.75 -7.49 -3.52
CA PRO A 242 18.20 -8.48 -4.49
C PRO A 242 17.06 -9.41 -4.92
N GLU A 243 17.09 -9.79 -6.18
CA GLU A 243 16.31 -10.91 -6.71
C GLU A 243 17.27 -12.03 -7.18
N SER A 244 16.94 -12.72 -8.28
CA SER A 244 17.65 -13.92 -8.71
C SER A 244 18.87 -13.64 -9.58
N VAL A 245 18.81 -12.57 -10.39
CA VAL A 245 19.82 -12.22 -11.39
C VAL A 245 20.69 -11.08 -10.90
N TYR A 246 20.09 -10.01 -10.39
CA TYR A 246 20.81 -8.84 -9.93
C TYR A 246 20.85 -8.78 -8.40
N GLY A 247 22.06 -8.89 -7.85
CA GLY A 247 22.32 -8.85 -6.42
C GLY A 247 22.17 -7.44 -5.82
N LEU A 248 22.23 -7.37 -4.49
CA LEU A 248 22.28 -6.11 -3.75
C LEU A 248 23.42 -5.28 -4.32
N ASP A 249 23.24 -3.96 -4.37
CA ASP A 249 24.25 -3.02 -4.84
C ASP A 249 24.60 -3.10 -6.34
N HIS A 250 23.91 -3.95 -7.12
CA HIS A 250 24.08 -3.95 -8.57
C HIS A 250 23.65 -2.59 -9.16
N PRO A 251 24.45 -1.94 -10.03
CA PRO A 251 24.07 -0.69 -10.66
C PRO A 251 22.81 -0.83 -11.53
N LEU A 252 21.85 0.08 -11.36
CA LEU A 252 20.64 0.11 -12.17
C LEU A 252 20.88 0.87 -13.49
N PRO A 253 20.40 0.37 -14.64
CA PRO A 253 20.51 1.09 -15.91
C PRO A 253 19.65 2.36 -15.90
N GLN A 254 20.30 3.51 -16.06
CA GLN A 254 19.64 4.81 -16.07
C GLN A 254 19.31 5.25 -17.49
N LEU A 255 18.07 5.68 -17.75
CA LEU A 255 17.69 6.36 -18.99
C LEU A 255 17.74 7.89 -18.86
N SER A 256 17.67 8.42 -17.63
CA SER A 256 17.73 9.86 -17.31
C SER A 256 16.77 10.69 -18.17
N LEU A 257 15.51 10.27 -18.26
CA LEU A 257 14.53 10.88 -19.17
C LEU A 257 13.83 12.07 -18.51
N PRO A 258 13.61 13.18 -19.23
CA PRO A 258 12.97 14.37 -18.66
C PRO A 258 11.47 14.19 -18.41
N ARG A 259 10.87 13.15 -19.01
CA ARG A 259 9.44 12.84 -18.93
C ARG A 259 9.17 11.36 -19.13
N LEU A 260 8.08 10.88 -18.57
CA LEU A 260 7.56 9.52 -18.71
C LEU A 260 6.16 9.56 -19.31
N TYR A 261 5.90 8.73 -20.32
CA TYR A 261 4.55 8.41 -20.77
C TYR A 261 4.10 7.11 -20.11
N VAL A 262 2.90 7.10 -19.55
CA VAL A 262 2.31 5.90 -18.94
C VAL A 262 0.98 5.61 -19.61
N LEU A 263 0.82 4.39 -20.11
CA LEU A 263 -0.47 3.92 -20.61
C LEU A 263 -1.23 3.30 -19.43
N THR A 264 -2.45 3.78 -19.19
CA THR A 264 -3.21 3.48 -17.97
C THR A 264 -4.64 3.04 -18.25
N SER A 265 -5.19 2.26 -17.34
CA SER A 265 -6.63 1.98 -17.26
C SER A 265 -7.09 1.98 -15.80
N GLN A 266 -8.36 1.68 -15.55
CA GLN A 266 -8.89 1.50 -14.19
C GLN A 266 -8.25 0.31 -13.45
N LEU A 267 -7.55 -0.59 -14.16
CA LEU A 267 -6.77 -1.67 -13.56
C LEU A 267 -5.38 -1.22 -13.10
N THR A 268 -4.88 -0.07 -13.58
CA THR A 268 -3.60 0.48 -13.13
C THR A 268 -3.74 0.93 -11.68
N CYS A 269 -3.02 0.28 -10.76
CA CYS A 269 -3.31 0.39 -9.33
C CYS A 269 -2.08 0.29 -8.44
N SER A 270 -2.15 0.80 -7.21
CA SER A 270 -1.16 0.51 -6.15
C SER A 270 0.28 0.90 -6.56
N ALA A 271 1.24 -0.02 -6.49
CA ALA A 271 2.64 0.19 -6.90
C ALA A 271 2.80 0.80 -8.32
N SER A 272 1.88 0.52 -9.25
CA SER A 272 1.85 1.20 -10.56
C SER A 272 1.58 2.70 -10.43
N GLU A 273 0.67 3.08 -9.52
CA GLU A 273 0.37 4.47 -9.18
C GLU A 273 1.51 5.10 -8.35
N SER A 274 2.26 4.33 -7.56
CA SER A 274 3.47 4.81 -6.87
C SER A 274 4.54 5.33 -7.83
N ILE A 275 4.76 4.66 -8.99
CA ILE A 275 5.67 5.18 -10.04
C ILE A 275 5.22 6.59 -10.48
N ILE A 276 3.92 6.76 -10.75
CA ILE A 276 3.35 8.03 -11.18
C ILE A 276 3.49 9.09 -10.07
N ASN A 277 3.15 8.72 -8.84
CA ASN A 277 3.09 9.62 -7.70
C ASN A 277 4.48 10.11 -7.29
N ALA A 278 5.43 9.20 -7.12
CA ALA A 278 6.78 9.51 -6.68
C ALA A 278 7.51 10.39 -7.69
N LEU A 279 7.46 10.05 -8.99
CA LEU A 279 8.08 10.84 -10.06
C LEU A 279 7.51 12.26 -10.13
N ARG A 280 6.18 12.41 -10.02
CA ARG A 280 5.56 13.75 -9.95
C ARG A 280 6.02 14.55 -8.72
N GLY A 281 6.19 13.87 -7.58
CA GLY A 281 6.61 14.49 -6.32
C GLY A 281 8.00 15.16 -6.40
N ILE A 282 8.87 14.65 -7.26
CA ILE A 282 10.21 15.22 -7.52
C ILE A 282 10.28 16.06 -8.80
N GLY A 283 9.13 16.38 -9.42
CA GLY A 283 9.07 17.27 -10.57
C GLY A 283 9.30 16.62 -11.93
N VAL A 284 9.37 15.28 -12.03
CA VAL A 284 9.40 14.59 -13.34
C VAL A 284 8.02 14.70 -13.98
N GLN A 285 7.99 15.09 -15.26
CA GLN A 285 6.74 15.17 -16.00
C GLN A 285 6.22 13.76 -16.33
N VAL A 286 5.05 13.39 -15.81
CA VAL A 286 4.39 12.10 -16.10
C VAL A 286 3.07 12.33 -16.86
N ILE A 287 3.05 11.93 -18.13
CA ILE A 287 1.91 12.04 -19.05
C ILE A 287 1.15 10.70 -19.08
N LEU A 288 -0.11 10.72 -18.69
CA LEU A 288 -0.98 9.55 -18.67
C LEU A 288 -1.91 9.54 -19.89
N VAL A 289 -1.99 8.36 -20.53
CA VAL A 289 -2.78 8.11 -21.73
C VAL A 289 -3.66 6.89 -21.52
N GLY A 290 -4.95 6.98 -21.87
CA GLY A 290 -5.91 5.89 -21.71
C GLY A 290 -7.09 6.28 -20.83
N ASP A 291 -7.27 5.58 -19.71
CA ASP A 291 -8.29 5.90 -18.70
C ASP A 291 -7.64 6.16 -17.32
N ARG A 292 -8.42 6.77 -16.43
CA ARG A 292 -8.09 7.05 -15.03
C ARG A 292 -7.69 5.76 -14.31
N THR A 293 -6.69 5.87 -13.44
CA THR A 293 -6.19 4.75 -12.61
C THR A 293 -7.19 4.34 -11.51
N CYS A 294 -6.93 3.24 -10.80
CA CYS A 294 -7.86 2.67 -9.82
C CYS A 294 -8.06 3.57 -8.56
N GLY A 295 -7.05 4.35 -8.19
CA GLY A 295 -7.01 5.14 -6.97
C GLY A 295 -6.76 4.34 -5.69
N LYS A 296 -5.58 3.70 -5.58
CA LYS A 296 -5.14 3.01 -4.36
C LYS A 296 -3.83 3.61 -3.83
N PRO A 297 -3.86 4.66 -3.01
CA PRO A 297 -2.69 5.18 -2.30
C PRO A 297 -2.28 4.33 -1.09
N TYR A 298 -2.77 3.09 -1.02
CA TYR A 298 -2.72 2.25 0.16
C TYR A 298 -1.90 1.00 -0.09
N GLY A 299 -1.24 0.51 0.96
CA GLY A 299 -0.53 -0.75 0.93
C GLY A 299 -0.85 -1.62 2.15
N PHE A 300 -0.32 -2.84 2.09
CA PHE A 300 -0.52 -3.86 3.10
C PHE A 300 0.72 -4.74 3.20
N TYR A 301 0.92 -5.38 4.33
CA TYR A 301 1.81 -6.54 4.43
C TYR A 301 0.98 -7.81 4.44
N ARG A 302 1.52 -8.86 3.82
CA ARG A 302 0.91 -10.19 3.93
C ARG A 302 1.15 -10.69 5.35
N MET A 303 0.08 -11.11 6.01
CA MET A 303 0.17 -11.88 7.24
C MET A 303 -0.55 -13.21 7.09
N ASP A 304 0.16 -14.31 7.34
CA ASP A 304 -0.40 -15.66 7.27
C ASP A 304 -0.82 -16.13 8.67
N ASN A 305 -2.00 -16.76 8.77
CA ASN A 305 -2.40 -17.51 9.94
C ASN A 305 -3.27 -18.70 9.54
N CYS A 306 -2.91 -19.90 10.00
CA CYS A 306 -3.68 -21.13 9.80
C CYS A 306 -4.06 -21.46 8.34
N GLY A 307 -3.17 -21.17 7.39
CA GLY A 307 -3.37 -21.46 5.96
C GLY A 307 -4.16 -20.40 5.19
N GLN A 308 -4.52 -19.30 5.85
CA GLN A 308 -5.11 -18.12 5.25
C GLN A 308 -4.10 -16.96 5.26
N ALA A 309 -4.01 -16.24 4.15
CA ALA A 309 -3.27 -15.00 4.00
C ALA A 309 -4.22 -13.79 4.11
N TYR A 310 -3.82 -12.80 4.90
CA TYR A 310 -4.55 -11.56 5.12
C TYR A 310 -3.75 -10.38 4.58
N PHE A 311 -4.46 -9.46 3.94
CA PHE A 311 -3.91 -8.24 3.35
C PHE A 311 -4.79 -7.05 3.75
N PRO A 312 -4.94 -6.75 5.05
CA PRO A 312 -5.62 -5.53 5.46
C PRO A 312 -4.80 -4.33 5.04
N ILE A 313 -5.43 -3.27 4.53
CA ILE A 313 -4.73 -2.01 4.30
C ILE A 313 -4.09 -1.56 5.62
N GLU A 314 -2.77 -1.49 5.67
CA GLU A 314 -2.03 -1.10 6.88
C GLU A 314 -1.54 0.35 6.82
N PHE A 315 -1.38 0.88 5.61
CA PHE A 315 -0.77 2.19 5.41
C PHE A 315 -1.23 2.94 4.17
N GLN A 316 -0.98 4.25 4.17
CA GLN A 316 -1.06 5.13 3.01
C GLN A 316 0.33 5.64 2.65
N VAL A 317 0.61 5.89 1.36
CA VAL A 317 1.91 6.41 0.89
C VAL A 317 1.83 7.88 0.47
N TYR A 318 2.95 8.59 0.60
CA TYR A 318 3.11 10.00 0.27
C TYR A 318 4.40 10.23 -0.52
N ASN A 319 4.37 11.07 -1.55
CA ASN A 319 5.57 11.41 -2.32
C ASN A 319 6.38 12.55 -1.67
N ALA A 320 7.48 12.96 -2.31
CA ALA A 320 8.34 14.07 -1.88
C ALA A 320 7.64 15.43 -1.74
N ALA A 321 6.49 15.64 -2.38
CA ALA A 321 5.66 16.84 -2.25
C ALA A 321 4.59 16.72 -1.14
N GLY A 322 4.62 15.63 -0.36
CA GLY A 322 3.63 15.33 0.67
C GLY A 322 2.25 14.96 0.10
N PHE A 323 2.16 14.58 -1.18
CA PHE A 323 0.90 14.21 -1.83
C PHE A 323 0.67 12.69 -1.79
N GLY A 324 -0.50 12.29 -1.28
CA GLY A 324 -0.95 10.90 -1.19
C GLY A 324 -2.47 10.72 -1.43
N ASP A 325 -3.18 11.79 -1.81
CA ASP A 325 -4.64 11.81 -1.89
C ASP A 325 -5.14 11.57 -3.31
N TYR A 326 -4.82 10.39 -3.83
CA TYR A 326 -5.26 9.91 -5.14
C TYR A 326 -6.22 8.72 -5.03
N GLN A 327 -7.05 8.66 -3.99
CA GLN A 327 -8.09 7.62 -3.81
C GLN A 327 -9.10 7.61 -4.97
N ASP A 328 -9.22 8.72 -5.70
CA ASP A 328 -10.08 8.82 -6.87
C ASP A 328 -9.46 8.29 -8.16
N GLY A 329 -8.16 7.98 -8.14
CA GLY A 329 -7.35 7.64 -9.30
C GLY A 329 -6.78 8.88 -9.99
N PHE A 330 -5.62 8.75 -10.60
CA PHE A 330 -5.00 9.81 -11.38
C PHE A 330 -5.80 10.06 -12.67
N PRO A 331 -6.23 11.31 -12.93
CA PRO A 331 -6.85 11.65 -14.20
C PRO A 331 -5.81 11.61 -15.33
N VAL A 332 -6.27 11.29 -16.53
CA VAL A 332 -5.43 11.22 -17.73
C VAL A 332 -5.37 12.55 -18.47
N GLN A 333 -4.21 12.83 -19.06
CA GLN A 333 -4.03 13.96 -19.97
C GLN A 333 -4.69 13.65 -21.31
N CYS A 334 -4.43 12.45 -21.86
CA CYS A 334 -5.02 11.99 -23.11
C CYS A 334 -5.99 10.84 -22.86
N ARG A 335 -7.30 11.13 -22.83
CA ARG A 335 -8.31 10.08 -22.74
C ARG A 335 -8.45 9.37 -24.08
N VAL A 336 -8.18 8.07 -24.10
CA VAL A 336 -8.23 7.24 -25.32
C VAL A 336 -8.84 5.89 -24.98
N ALA A 337 -9.82 5.46 -25.78
CA ALA A 337 -10.40 4.13 -25.63
C ALA A 337 -9.46 3.06 -26.16
N GLU A 338 -9.34 1.96 -25.44
CA GLU A 338 -8.59 0.79 -25.88
C GLU A 338 -9.27 0.08 -27.06
N ASN A 339 -8.47 -0.59 -27.89
CA ASN A 339 -8.94 -1.58 -28.83
C ASN A 339 -8.28 -2.95 -28.55
N PRO A 340 -8.95 -3.88 -27.87
CA PRO A 340 -8.36 -5.16 -27.47
C PRO A 340 -8.12 -6.11 -28.67
N ARG A 341 -8.56 -5.74 -29.88
CA ARG A 341 -8.29 -6.50 -31.11
C ARG A 341 -6.94 -6.13 -31.74
N MET A 342 -6.27 -5.09 -31.24
CA MET A 342 -4.97 -4.65 -31.76
C MET A 342 -3.84 -5.17 -30.88
N ALA A 343 -2.75 -5.57 -31.52
CA ALA A 343 -1.58 -6.05 -30.80
C ALA A 343 -0.92 -4.91 -30.01
N LEU A 344 -0.67 -5.16 -28.72
CA LEU A 344 0.09 -4.25 -27.85
C LEU A 344 1.51 -4.04 -28.40
N GLY A 345 2.07 -2.84 -28.22
CA GLY A 345 3.37 -2.45 -28.79
C GLY A 345 3.36 -2.18 -30.30
N SER A 346 2.19 -2.24 -30.96
CA SER A 346 2.00 -1.70 -32.31
C SER A 346 1.90 -0.18 -32.27
N ALA A 347 2.63 0.53 -33.13
CA ALA A 347 2.55 1.99 -33.23
C ALA A 347 1.16 2.50 -33.68
N THR A 348 0.30 1.61 -34.18
CA THR A 348 -1.09 1.91 -34.55
C THR A 348 -2.10 1.55 -33.46
N GLU A 349 -1.69 0.87 -32.38
CA GLU A 349 -2.57 0.59 -31.24
C GLU A 349 -2.98 1.91 -30.57
N PRO A 350 -4.27 2.15 -30.25
CA PRO A 350 -4.77 3.49 -29.91
C PRO A 350 -4.01 4.22 -28.78
N LEU A 351 -3.70 3.54 -27.67
CA LEU A 351 -3.03 4.18 -26.53
C LEU A 351 -1.57 4.51 -26.87
N LEU A 352 -0.84 3.56 -27.47
CA LEU A 352 0.53 3.81 -27.90
C LEU A 352 0.61 4.87 -29.01
N ALA A 353 -0.29 4.82 -30.01
CA ALA A 353 -0.37 5.81 -31.07
C ALA A 353 -0.61 7.22 -30.51
N ALA A 354 -1.48 7.35 -29.50
CA ALA A 354 -1.73 8.61 -28.83
C ALA A 354 -0.51 9.13 -28.05
N ALA A 355 0.22 8.25 -27.36
CA ALA A 355 1.46 8.61 -26.70
C ALA A 355 2.52 9.08 -27.71
N LEU A 356 2.70 8.36 -28.83
CA LEU A 356 3.61 8.76 -29.92
C LEU A 356 3.22 10.10 -30.53
N ASN A 357 1.92 10.35 -30.76
CA ASN A 357 1.44 11.65 -31.22
C ASN A 357 1.77 12.77 -30.22
N HIS A 358 1.57 12.54 -28.93
CA HIS A 358 1.87 13.54 -27.91
C HIS A 358 3.39 13.75 -27.75
N ILE A 359 4.20 12.70 -27.94
CA ILE A 359 5.66 12.80 -27.99
C ILE A 359 6.10 13.78 -29.08
N ASP A 360 5.50 13.69 -30.27
CA ASP A 360 5.86 14.48 -31.45
C ASP A 360 5.26 15.90 -31.43
N THR A 361 4.05 16.07 -30.91
CA THR A 361 3.27 17.31 -31.07
C THR A 361 3.01 18.07 -29.76
N GLY A 362 3.21 17.42 -28.61
CA GLY A 362 2.81 17.94 -27.30
C GLY A 362 1.30 18.02 -27.08
N SER A 363 0.49 17.39 -27.94
CA SER A 363 -0.98 17.45 -27.89
C SER A 363 -1.62 16.05 -27.95
N CYS A 364 -2.74 15.88 -27.25
CA CYS A 364 -3.54 14.66 -27.33
C CYS A 364 -4.28 14.56 -28.68
N PRO A 365 -4.47 13.35 -29.22
CA PRO A 365 -5.25 13.17 -30.45
C PRO A 365 -6.71 13.62 -30.24
N GLY A 366 -7.29 14.31 -31.24
CA GLY A 366 -8.70 14.72 -31.24
C GLY A 366 -9.08 15.90 -30.34
N GLY A 367 -8.11 16.64 -29.77
CA GLY A 367 -8.37 17.87 -29.01
C GLY A 367 -8.94 17.68 -27.59
N ALA A 368 -9.20 16.44 -27.17
CA ALA A 368 -9.66 16.10 -25.83
C ALA A 368 -8.48 16.03 -24.84
N ALA A 369 -7.78 17.15 -24.65
CA ALA A 369 -6.91 17.31 -23.49
C ALA A 369 -7.77 17.77 -22.32
N THR A 370 -7.86 16.97 -21.25
CA THR A 370 -8.32 17.50 -19.97
C THR A 370 -7.19 18.36 -19.40
N PRO A 371 -7.36 19.68 -19.19
CA PRO A 371 -6.29 20.49 -18.63
C PRO A 371 -5.90 19.95 -17.26
N TYR A 372 -4.67 19.46 -17.13
CA TYR A 372 -4.08 19.11 -15.86
C TYR A 372 -3.79 20.41 -15.12
N THR A 373 -4.66 20.82 -14.21
CA THR A 373 -4.33 21.90 -13.28
C THR A 373 -3.32 21.35 -12.28
N ALA A 374 -2.06 21.78 -12.40
CA ALA A 374 -1.00 21.54 -11.42
C ALA A 374 -1.37 21.99 -9.98
N SER A 375 -2.50 22.69 -9.82
CA SER A 375 -3.06 23.14 -8.54
C SER A 375 -3.29 22.02 -7.51
N ALA A 376 -3.50 20.77 -7.94
CA ALA A 376 -3.63 19.65 -6.99
C ALA A 376 -2.31 19.32 -6.26
N LEU A 377 -1.14 19.59 -6.87
CA LEU A 377 0.17 19.42 -6.22
C LEU A 377 0.56 20.61 -5.33
N GLN A 378 -0.14 21.74 -5.44
CA GLN A 378 0.16 22.97 -4.69
C GLN A 378 -0.63 23.10 -3.38
N GLN A 379 -1.67 22.28 -3.17
CA GLN A 379 -2.52 22.37 -1.97
C GLN A 379 -1.93 21.71 -0.72
N SER A 380 -0.88 20.89 -0.82
CA SER A 380 -0.20 20.30 0.34
C SER A 380 0.92 21.18 0.95
N GLY A 381 1.29 22.29 0.30
CA GLY A 381 2.35 23.20 0.78
C GLY A 381 1.95 24.09 1.98
N GLY A 382 0.75 23.91 2.54
CA GLY A 382 0.18 24.79 3.57
C GLY A 382 0.38 24.34 5.03
N ALA A 383 0.90 23.13 5.28
CA ALA A 383 1.31 22.73 6.62
C ALA A 383 2.79 23.07 6.80
N SER A 384 3.05 24.14 7.56
CA SER A 384 4.38 24.59 7.95
C SER A 384 5.28 23.42 8.38
N MET A 385 6.30 23.11 7.56
CA MET A 385 7.41 22.19 7.88
C MET A 385 8.36 22.75 8.97
N LEU A 386 7.89 23.65 9.84
CA LEU A 386 8.69 24.24 10.92
C LEU A 386 8.46 23.62 12.30
N ASP A 387 7.47 22.73 12.46
CA ASP A 387 7.41 21.85 13.65
C ASP A 387 8.06 20.50 13.33
N ARG A 388 9.37 20.54 13.03
CA ARG A 388 10.24 19.37 13.14
C ARG A 388 10.47 19.11 14.64
N PRO A 389 10.21 17.91 15.18
CA PRO A 389 11.10 17.42 16.21
C PRO A 389 12.51 17.39 15.61
N GLU A 390 13.48 17.97 16.31
CA GLU A 390 14.88 17.93 15.91
C GLU A 390 15.28 16.51 15.49
N ALA A 391 16.09 16.41 14.44
CA ALA A 391 16.70 15.14 14.09
C ALA A 391 17.49 14.67 15.33
N PRO A 392 17.29 13.44 15.81
CA PRO A 392 18.06 12.95 16.94
C PRO A 392 19.55 13.05 16.60
N ALA A 393 20.32 13.57 17.55
CA ALA A 393 21.76 13.70 17.44
C ALA A 393 22.40 12.36 17.04
N ALA A 394 23.50 12.44 16.29
CA ALA A 394 24.19 11.34 15.60
C ALA A 394 24.71 10.18 16.49
N ASP A 395 24.38 10.16 17.79
CA ASP A 395 24.87 9.19 18.78
C ASP A 395 23.75 8.35 19.45
N SER A 396 22.56 8.23 18.84
CA SER A 396 21.52 7.31 19.32
C SER A 396 21.74 5.87 18.78
N PRO A 397 21.89 4.84 19.65
CA PRO A 397 22.27 3.49 19.24
C PRO A 397 21.05 2.70 18.76
N MET A 398 20.45 3.06 17.62
CA MET A 398 19.44 2.24 16.93
C MET A 398 19.62 2.34 15.41
N TYR A 399 20.80 1.93 14.95
CA TYR A 399 21.03 1.48 13.58
C TYR A 399 21.84 0.18 13.66
N GLN A 400 21.18 -0.96 13.46
CA GLN A 400 21.89 -2.20 13.17
C GLN A 400 21.40 -2.74 11.82
N PRO A 401 22.25 -2.70 10.77
CA PRO A 401 21.97 -3.39 9.53
C PRO A 401 22.16 -4.89 9.75
N GLY A 402 21.09 -5.69 9.63
CA GLY A 402 21.22 -7.16 9.66
C GLY A 402 20.09 -7.98 10.30
N TRP A 403 18.83 -7.55 10.28
CA TRP A 403 17.74 -8.38 10.81
C TRP A 403 17.49 -9.62 9.91
N ASN A 404 17.98 -10.77 10.35
CA ASN A 404 17.90 -12.06 9.66
C ASN A 404 16.80 -12.94 10.30
N GLY A 405 15.58 -12.84 9.81
CA GLY A 405 14.40 -13.57 10.31
C GLY A 405 14.67 -15.00 10.80
N ARG A 406 14.80 -15.18 12.13
CA ARG A 406 14.84 -16.49 12.77
C ARG A 406 13.60 -16.72 13.60
N ARG A 407 12.81 -17.66 13.06
CA ARG A 407 12.06 -18.75 13.68
C ARG A 407 11.75 -18.64 15.18
N LEU A 408 10.44 -18.72 15.44
CA LEU A 408 9.86 -19.29 16.65
C LEU A 408 10.39 -20.71 16.89
N GLN A 409 10.82 -20.98 18.13
CA GLN A 409 10.40 -22.11 19.01
C GLN A 409 11.48 -22.44 20.06
N PRO A 410 11.11 -23.09 21.20
CA PRO A 410 9.77 -23.48 21.65
C PRO A 410 9.09 -22.44 22.52
#